data_AF-A0A1F3EW61-F1
#
_entry.id   AF-A0A1F3EW61-F1
#
_cell.length_a   1.000
_cell.length_b   1.000
_cell.length_c   1.000
_cell.angle_alpha   90.00
_cell.angle_beta   90.00
_cell.angle_gamma   90.00
#
_symmetry.space_group_name_H-M   'P 1'
#
loop_
_entity.id
_entity.type
_entity.pdbx_description
1 polymer ?
#
loop_
_entity_poly.entity_id
_entity_poly.type
_entity_poly.pdbx_seq_one_letter_code
_entity_poly.pdbx_strand_id
1 'polypeptide(L)'
;MTNNLNLKKNHPNGESNFLTMIELPLQIIELEKDNYHLLLQGEFQDKTPSCWIIDTGASKSVFDRNLESYYEVLDSDNEDDYHSAGINQGMMDTTVGKMFFVKFGQLEISDQKVALIDLNHVNEIYEKYSSCLISGLLGGDILMQYKCCIDYERKTIRFHIP
;
A
#
# COMPACT_ATOMS: atom_id res chain seq x y z
N MET A 1 33.49 49.65 -35.86
CA MET A 1 33.56 48.18 -35.96
C MET A 1 32.89 47.60 -34.74
N THR A 2 31.78 46.91 -35.00
CA THR A 2 30.89 46.22 -34.06
C THR A 2 31.59 45.06 -33.36
N ASN A 3 31.24 44.79 -32.11
CA ASN A 3 31.02 43.41 -31.66
C ASN A 3 29.98 43.35 -30.54
N ASN A 4 28.86 42.71 -30.88
CA ASN A 4 27.78 42.28 -30.01
C ASN A 4 28.25 41.12 -29.13
N LEU A 5 28.01 41.18 -27.82
CA LEU A 5 27.72 39.99 -27.04
C LEU A 5 26.45 40.24 -26.23
N ASN A 6 25.44 39.43 -26.55
CA ASN A 6 24.11 39.43 -25.98
C ASN A 6 24.02 38.31 -24.94
N LEU A 7 23.40 38.64 -23.81
CA LEU A 7 22.57 37.79 -22.92
C LEU A 7 23.13 36.44 -22.41
N LYS A 8 23.18 36.32 -21.07
CA LYS A 8 22.38 35.32 -20.34
C LYS A 8 22.14 35.81 -18.90
N LYS A 9 20.89 36.19 -18.61
CA LYS A 9 20.39 36.28 -17.23
C LYS A 9 20.24 34.84 -16.73
N ASN A 10 20.98 34.49 -15.68
CA ASN A 10 20.77 33.25 -14.95
C ASN A 10 19.53 33.41 -14.06
N HIS A 11 18.41 32.83 -14.48
CA HIS A 11 17.36 32.41 -13.56
C HIS A 11 17.63 30.94 -13.20
N PRO A 12 17.87 30.58 -11.93
CA PRO A 12 17.72 29.20 -11.52
C PRO A 12 16.21 28.94 -11.43
N ASN A 13 15.69 28.15 -12.36
CA ASN A 13 14.37 27.56 -12.25
C ASN A 13 14.37 26.66 -11.01
N GLY A 14 13.75 27.12 -9.93
CA GLY A 14 13.28 26.25 -8.87
C GLY A 14 12.07 25.50 -9.39
N GLU A 15 12.28 24.33 -9.97
CA GLU A 15 11.21 23.37 -10.17
C GLU A 15 10.81 22.85 -8.78
N SER A 16 9.77 23.46 -8.21
CA SER A 16 9.01 22.87 -7.11
C SER A 16 8.42 21.57 -7.64
N ASN A 17 9.00 20.43 -7.27
CA ASN A 17 8.42 19.13 -7.50
C ASN A 17 7.07 19.10 -6.76
N PHE A 18 5.96 19.35 -7.47
CA PHE A 18 4.63 19.27 -6.89
C PHE A 18 4.36 17.79 -6.60
N LEU A 19 4.66 17.35 -5.38
CA LEU A 19 4.21 16.06 -4.88
C LEU A 19 2.69 16.03 -5.04
N THR A 20 2.22 15.14 -5.91
CA THR A 20 0.78 14.98 -6.13
C THR A 20 0.23 14.24 -4.93
N MET A 21 -0.72 14.85 -4.23
CA MET A 21 -1.38 14.23 -3.09
C MET A 21 -2.76 13.72 -3.50
N ILE A 22 -3.11 12.54 -3.01
CA ILE A 22 -4.47 12.03 -3.11
C ILE A 22 -5.06 11.85 -1.72
N GLU A 23 -6.34 12.15 -1.56
CA GLU A 23 -7.12 11.91 -0.34
C GLU A 23 -8.22 10.92 -0.69
N LEU A 24 -8.31 9.83 0.07
CA LEU A 24 -9.28 8.76 -0.14
C LEU A 24 -10.13 8.57 1.11
N PRO A 25 -11.43 8.23 0.96
CA PRO A 25 -12.28 7.92 2.09
C PRO A 25 -11.86 6.60 2.75
N LEU A 26 -11.90 6.59 4.08
CA LEU A 26 -11.79 5.39 4.90
C LEU A 26 -13.17 4.97 5.39
N GLN A 27 -13.43 3.67 5.35
CA GLN A 27 -14.54 3.08 6.07
C GLN A 27 -14.03 2.68 7.47
N ILE A 28 -14.63 3.25 8.51
CA ILE A 28 -14.35 2.84 9.90
C ILE A 28 -15.43 1.85 10.30
N ILE A 29 -15.03 0.62 10.62
CA ILE A 29 -15.92 -0.42 11.13
C ILE A 29 -15.68 -0.62 12.61
N GLU A 30 -16.74 -0.93 13.35
CA GLU A 30 -16.69 -1.30 14.76
C GLU A 30 -16.97 -2.80 14.87
N LEU A 31 -15.93 -3.60 15.12
CA LEU A 31 -16.05 -5.07 15.21
C LEU A 31 -16.69 -5.46 16.54
N GLU A 32 -16.27 -4.80 17.61
CA GLU A 32 -16.85 -4.93 18.94
C GLU A 32 -16.92 -3.53 19.55
N LYS A 33 -17.64 -3.40 20.67
CA LYS A 33 -17.77 -2.12 21.36
C LYS A 33 -16.39 -1.48 21.59
N ASP A 34 -16.22 -0.25 21.10
CA ASP A 34 -15.00 0.54 21.19
C ASP A 34 -13.77 -0.07 20.47
N ASN A 35 -13.98 -1.04 19.57
CA ASN A 35 -12.93 -1.68 18.75
C ASN A 35 -13.11 -1.33 17.27
N TYR A 36 -12.30 -0.38 16.79
CA TYR A 36 -12.42 0.21 15.46
C TYR A 36 -11.30 -0.19 14.52
N HIS A 37 -11.66 -0.55 13.30
CA HIS A 37 -10.74 -0.92 12.24
C HIS A 37 -10.97 -0.04 11.01
N LEU A 38 -9.89 0.26 10.29
CA LEU A 38 -9.88 1.13 9.12
C LEU A 38 -9.81 0.29 7.85
N LEU A 39 -10.80 0.45 6.98
CA LEU A 39 -10.85 -0.17 5.67
C LEU A 39 -10.64 0.86 4.57
N LEU A 40 -9.83 0.48 3.58
CA LEU A 40 -9.63 1.21 2.34
C LEU A 40 -10.05 0.33 1.16
N GLN A 41 -10.86 0.89 0.28
CA GLN A 41 -11.28 0.22 -0.95
C GLN A 41 -10.28 0.49 -2.08
N GLY A 42 -9.99 -0.55 -2.85
CA GLY A 42 -9.18 -0.48 -4.06
C GLY A 42 -9.70 -1.39 -5.15
N GLU A 43 -8.92 -1.56 -6.21
CA GLU A 43 -9.21 -2.47 -7.31
C GLU A 43 -7.92 -3.12 -7.84
N PHE A 44 -8.03 -4.36 -8.30
CA PHE A 44 -6.97 -5.04 -9.03
C PHE A 44 -6.95 -4.60 -10.51
N GLN A 45 -5.97 -5.12 -11.26
CA GLN A 45 -5.73 -4.74 -12.66
C GLN A 45 -6.96 -4.96 -13.56
N ASP A 46 -7.74 -6.00 -13.27
CA ASP A 46 -8.95 -6.42 -13.98
C ASP A 46 -10.22 -5.69 -13.51
N LYS A 47 -10.08 -4.67 -12.65
CA LYS A 47 -11.18 -3.94 -11.97
C LYS A 47 -11.95 -4.75 -10.94
N THR A 48 -11.46 -5.93 -10.55
CA THR A 48 -12.01 -6.66 -9.40
C THR A 48 -11.82 -5.81 -8.14
N PRO A 49 -12.88 -5.52 -7.36
CA PRO A 49 -12.77 -4.76 -6.12
C PRO A 49 -11.87 -5.47 -5.11
N SER A 50 -11.10 -4.69 -4.35
CA SER A 50 -10.27 -5.18 -3.24
C SER A 50 -10.52 -4.34 -1.98
N CYS A 51 -10.33 -4.96 -0.81
CA CYS A 51 -10.57 -4.32 0.47
C CYS A 51 -9.38 -4.53 1.39
N TRP A 52 -8.89 -3.45 1.99
CA TRP A 52 -7.62 -3.46 2.69
C TRP A 52 -7.77 -2.90 4.09
N ILE A 53 -7.23 -3.61 5.08
CA ILE A 53 -7.09 -3.08 6.42
C ILE A 53 -5.88 -2.14 6.45
N ILE A 54 -6.01 -0.96 7.05
CA ILE A 54 -4.84 -0.13 7.36
C ILE A 54 -4.25 -0.60 8.68
N ASP A 55 -3.06 -1.19 8.66
CA ASP A 55 -2.40 -1.74 9.84
C ASP A 55 -1.04 -1.06 10.08
N THR A 56 -1.06 0.02 10.86
CA THR A 56 0.16 0.73 11.27
C THR A 56 1.07 -0.10 12.19
N GLY A 57 0.56 -1.20 12.77
CA GLY A 57 1.33 -2.12 13.62
C GLY A 57 2.10 -3.17 12.81
N ALA A 58 1.68 -3.47 11.59
CA ALA A 58 2.40 -4.35 10.69
C ALA A 58 3.63 -3.63 10.11
N SER A 59 4.81 -4.22 10.28
CA SER A 59 6.04 -3.68 9.66
C SER A 59 6.04 -3.80 8.13
N LYS A 60 5.30 -4.78 7.60
CA LYS A 60 5.24 -5.17 6.20
C LYS A 60 3.82 -5.45 5.80
N SER A 61 3.49 -5.15 4.56
CA SER A 61 2.16 -5.37 4.02
C SER A 61 1.89 -6.87 3.83
N VAL A 62 0.65 -7.27 4.09
CA VAL A 62 0.19 -8.66 4.00
C VAL A 62 -0.79 -8.77 2.84
N PHE A 63 -0.72 -9.87 2.12
CA PHE A 63 -1.66 -10.19 1.05
C PHE A 63 -2.28 -11.56 1.29
N ASP A 64 -3.58 -11.68 0.98
CA ASP A 64 -4.28 -12.96 1.10
C ASP A 64 -3.70 -13.97 0.12
N ARG A 65 -3.14 -15.06 0.64
CA ARG A 65 -2.57 -16.13 -0.18
C ARG A 65 -3.61 -16.85 -1.05
N ASN A 66 -4.90 -16.71 -0.74
CA ASN A 66 -5.97 -17.31 -1.54
C ASN A 66 -6.23 -16.55 -2.86
N LEU A 67 -5.61 -15.39 -3.06
CA LEU A 67 -5.76 -14.53 -4.23
C LEU A 67 -4.68 -14.79 -5.31
N GLU A 68 -4.47 -16.07 -5.66
CA GLU A 68 -3.36 -16.56 -6.50
C GLU A 68 -3.22 -15.88 -7.87
N SER A 69 -4.29 -15.29 -8.42
CA SER A 69 -4.25 -14.59 -9.71
C SER A 69 -3.56 -13.22 -9.65
N TYR A 70 -3.29 -12.70 -8.44
CA TYR A 70 -2.83 -11.32 -8.23
C TYR A 70 -1.42 -11.22 -7.62
N TYR A 71 -0.73 -12.35 -7.45
CA TYR A 71 0.66 -12.38 -6.98
C TYR A 71 1.45 -13.55 -7.56
N GLU A 72 2.78 -13.50 -7.43
CA GLU A 72 3.65 -14.67 -7.58
C GLU A 72 4.42 -14.94 -6.30
N VAL A 73 4.71 -16.21 -5.99
CA VAL A 73 5.57 -16.58 -4.86
C VAL A 73 7.01 -16.27 -5.22
N LEU A 74 7.72 -15.61 -4.32
CA LEU A 74 9.17 -15.42 -4.44
C LEU A 74 9.90 -16.61 -3.84
N ASP A 75 10.97 -17.02 -4.50
CA ASP A 75 11.73 -18.22 -4.12
C ASP A 75 12.43 -18.01 -2.77
N SER A 76 12.36 -19.01 -1.89
CA SER A 76 12.95 -18.94 -0.55
C SER A 76 14.48 -18.95 -0.56
N ASP A 77 15.07 -19.42 -1.66
CA ASP A 77 16.53 -19.49 -1.82
C ASP A 77 17.17 -18.12 -2.05
N ASN A 78 16.38 -17.07 -2.31
CA ASN A 78 16.85 -15.71 -2.48
C ASN A 78 16.72 -14.93 -1.17
N GLU A 79 17.75 -15.01 -0.31
CA GLU A 79 17.76 -14.34 1.00
C GLU A 79 17.46 -12.83 0.92
N ASP A 80 17.84 -12.18 -0.17
CA ASP A 80 17.58 -10.76 -0.42
C ASP A 80 16.07 -10.45 -0.52
N ASP A 81 15.25 -11.38 -1.02
CA ASP A 81 13.80 -11.21 -1.12
C ASP A 81 13.15 -11.20 0.25
N TYR A 82 13.60 -12.10 1.14
CA TYR A 82 13.13 -12.17 2.52
C TYR A 82 13.63 -10.99 3.36
N HIS A 83 14.91 -10.61 3.25
CA HIS A 83 15.47 -9.47 3.96
C HIS A 83 14.81 -8.14 3.54
N SER A 84 14.58 -7.94 2.24
CA SER A 84 13.88 -6.74 1.75
C SER A 84 12.39 -6.73 2.13
N ALA A 85 11.77 -7.90 2.22
CA ALA A 85 10.47 -8.08 2.84
C ALA A 85 10.51 -7.99 4.37
N GLY A 86 11.66 -7.68 5.00
CA GLY A 86 11.78 -7.49 6.46
C GLY A 86 11.53 -8.75 7.28
N ILE A 87 11.64 -9.93 6.67
CA ILE A 87 11.48 -11.22 7.32
C ILE A 87 12.88 -11.73 7.66
N ASN A 88 13.15 -11.85 8.95
CA ASN A 88 14.42 -12.39 9.45
C ASN A 88 14.47 -13.91 9.20
N GLN A 89 15.68 -14.47 9.04
CA GLN A 89 15.92 -15.92 8.88
C GLN A 89 15.30 -16.81 9.98
N GLY A 90 14.87 -16.26 11.12
CA GLY A 90 14.13 -16.99 12.16
C GLY A 90 12.61 -17.08 11.95
N MET A 91 12.06 -16.40 10.93
CA MET A 91 10.64 -16.37 10.56
C MET A 91 10.38 -17.11 9.23
N MET A 92 11.19 -18.15 8.95
CA MET A 92 11.18 -18.94 7.70
C MET A 92 9.84 -19.58 7.33
N ASP A 93 8.88 -19.65 8.25
CA ASP A 93 7.54 -20.18 7.97
C ASP A 93 6.65 -19.21 7.18
N THR A 94 7.07 -17.95 6.98
CA THR A 94 6.29 -16.95 6.24
C THR A 94 6.66 -16.99 4.76
N THR A 95 5.69 -17.26 3.88
CA THR A 95 5.91 -17.19 2.43
C THR A 95 5.88 -15.74 1.96
N VAL A 96 6.85 -15.36 1.13
CA VAL A 96 6.89 -14.03 0.51
C VAL A 96 6.30 -14.09 -0.89
N GLY A 97 5.48 -13.10 -1.23
CA GLY A 97 4.94 -12.91 -2.56
C GLY A 97 5.31 -11.56 -3.14
N LYS A 98 5.19 -11.45 -4.46
CA LYS A 98 5.16 -10.18 -5.17
C LYS A 98 3.75 -9.96 -5.70
N MET A 99 3.01 -9.05 -5.06
CA MET A 99 1.69 -8.61 -5.53
C MET A 99 1.87 -7.77 -6.79
N PHE A 100 1.13 -8.11 -7.85
CA PHE A 100 1.32 -7.51 -9.16
C PHE A 100 0.87 -6.07 -9.21
N PHE A 101 -0.35 -5.79 -8.73
CA PHE A 101 -0.98 -4.49 -8.88
C PHE A 101 -2.13 -4.31 -7.88
N VAL A 102 -2.23 -3.13 -7.29
CA VAL A 102 -3.45 -2.63 -6.66
C VAL A 102 -3.58 -1.13 -6.92
N LYS A 103 -4.82 -0.67 -7.12
CA LYS A 103 -5.14 0.74 -7.30
C LYS A 103 -6.05 1.25 -6.20
N PHE A 104 -5.67 2.38 -5.63
CA PHE A 104 -6.45 3.14 -4.65
C PHE A 104 -6.76 4.53 -5.22
N GLY A 105 -7.96 4.73 -5.76
CA GLY A 105 -8.32 5.95 -6.47
C GLY A 105 -7.41 6.19 -7.68
N GLN A 106 -6.47 7.14 -7.59
CA GLN A 106 -5.47 7.41 -8.64
C GLN A 106 -4.07 6.86 -8.32
N LEU A 107 -3.84 6.37 -7.11
CA LEU A 107 -2.58 5.75 -6.73
C LEU A 107 -2.53 4.32 -7.24
N GLU A 108 -1.47 3.99 -7.97
CA GLU A 108 -1.18 2.64 -8.47
C GLU A 108 0.07 2.12 -7.77
N ILE A 109 -0.02 0.93 -7.19
CA ILE A 109 1.08 0.24 -6.53
C ILE A 109 1.29 -1.08 -7.26
N SER A 110 2.49 -1.29 -7.80
CA SER A 110 2.84 -2.47 -8.57
C SER A 110 4.08 -3.15 -8.01
N ASP A 111 4.22 -4.44 -8.30
CA ASP A 111 5.41 -5.26 -7.96
C ASP A 111 5.81 -5.18 -6.48
N GLN A 112 4.81 -5.09 -5.59
CA GLN A 112 5.02 -4.90 -4.16
C GLN A 112 5.31 -6.24 -3.48
N LYS A 113 6.42 -6.29 -2.73
CA LYS A 113 6.72 -7.43 -1.85
C LYS A 113 5.76 -7.43 -0.66
N VAL A 114 5.18 -8.59 -0.38
CA VAL A 114 4.16 -8.81 0.66
C VAL A 114 4.40 -10.12 1.38
N ALA A 115 3.98 -10.21 2.64
CA ALA A 115 3.83 -11.48 3.32
C ALA A 115 2.53 -12.16 2.87
N LEU A 116 2.59 -13.42 2.45
CA LEU A 116 1.42 -14.20 2.06
C LEU A 116 0.87 -14.94 3.27
N ILE A 117 -0.33 -14.56 3.70
CA ILE A 117 -1.00 -15.13 4.88
C ILE A 117 -2.40 -15.60 4.47
N ASP A 118 -2.88 -16.69 5.07
CA ASP A 118 -4.28 -17.10 4.92
C ASP A 118 -5.17 -16.14 5.72
N LEU A 119 -5.97 -15.34 5.01
CA LEU A 119 -6.89 -14.38 5.63
C LEU A 119 -8.31 -14.95 5.82
N ASN A 120 -8.57 -16.24 5.60
CA ASN A 120 -9.90 -16.83 5.78
C ASN A 120 -10.52 -16.54 7.15
N HIS A 121 -9.76 -16.72 8.24
CA HIS A 121 -10.27 -16.44 9.58
C HIS A 121 -10.54 -14.94 9.82
N VAL A 122 -9.74 -14.07 9.21
CA VAL A 122 -9.99 -12.62 9.23
C VAL A 122 -11.30 -12.32 8.49
N ASN A 123 -11.49 -12.90 7.32
CA ASN A 123 -12.70 -12.74 6.52
C ASN A 123 -13.96 -13.23 7.26
N GLU A 124 -13.92 -14.38 7.95
CA GLU A 124 -15.05 -14.87 8.77
C GLU A 124 -15.51 -13.86 9.85
N ILE A 125 -14.56 -13.09 10.41
CA ILE A 125 -14.87 -12.04 11.38
C ILE A 125 -15.47 -10.83 10.67
N TYR A 126 -14.85 -10.38 9.58
CA TYR A 126 -15.19 -9.13 8.90
C TYR A 126 -16.48 -9.20 8.08
N GLU A 127 -16.87 -10.38 7.58
CA GLU A 127 -18.13 -10.61 6.85
C GLU A 127 -19.37 -10.18 7.65
N LYS A 128 -19.28 -10.14 8.99
CA LYS A 128 -20.37 -9.68 9.87
C LYS A 128 -20.56 -8.16 9.86
N TYR A 129 -19.55 -7.41 9.42
CA TYR A 129 -19.48 -5.94 9.53
C TYR A 129 -19.27 -5.24 8.19
N SER A 130 -18.80 -5.97 7.18
CA SER A 130 -18.53 -5.47 5.84
C SER A 130 -18.92 -6.51 4.80
N SER A 131 -19.40 -6.06 3.64
CA SER A 131 -19.68 -6.92 2.49
C SER A 131 -18.45 -7.18 1.61
N CYS A 132 -17.29 -6.63 1.97
CA CYS A 132 -16.04 -6.82 1.23
C CYS A 132 -15.20 -7.92 1.89
N LEU A 133 -14.58 -8.77 1.08
CA LEU A 133 -13.52 -9.67 1.54
C LEU A 133 -12.22 -8.87 1.64
N ILE A 134 -11.52 -9.03 2.77
CA ILE A 134 -10.21 -8.47 3.02
C ILE A 134 -9.20 -9.18 2.12
N SER A 135 -8.61 -8.39 1.23
CA SER A 135 -7.58 -8.81 0.29
C SER A 135 -6.17 -8.70 0.87
N GLY A 136 -5.99 -7.90 1.92
CA GLY A 136 -4.69 -7.66 2.52
C GLY A 136 -4.70 -6.58 3.61
N LEU A 137 -3.51 -6.38 4.18
CA LEU A 137 -3.22 -5.32 5.15
C LEU A 137 -2.16 -4.39 4.54
N LEU A 138 -2.40 -3.08 4.58
CA LEU A 138 -1.41 -2.07 4.27
C LEU A 138 -0.57 -1.80 5.52
N GLY A 139 0.69 -2.27 5.47
CA GLY A 139 1.66 -2.14 6.54
C GLY A 139 2.58 -0.93 6.41
N GLY A 140 3.49 -0.79 7.36
CA GLY A 140 4.42 0.34 7.50
C GLY A 140 5.33 0.56 6.28
N ASP A 141 5.62 -0.46 5.48
CA ASP A 141 6.38 -0.33 4.24
C ASP A 141 5.66 0.55 3.21
N ILE A 142 4.43 0.22 2.85
CA ILE A 142 3.61 1.03 1.94
C ILE A 142 3.27 2.37 2.58
N LEU A 143 2.82 2.36 3.85
CA LEU A 143 2.40 3.58 4.53
C LEU A 143 3.54 4.61 4.64
N MET A 144 4.78 4.17 4.89
CA MET A 144 5.95 5.04 4.93
C MET A 144 6.36 5.50 3.52
N GLN A 145 6.38 4.60 2.54
CA GLN A 145 6.75 4.91 1.15
C GLN A 145 5.91 6.05 0.59
N TYR A 146 4.60 6.02 0.83
CA TYR A 146 3.66 7.04 0.36
C TYR A 146 3.36 8.13 1.39
N LYS A 147 4.14 8.21 2.48
CA LYS A 147 4.04 9.24 3.53
C LYS A 147 2.60 9.44 4.04
N CYS A 148 1.92 8.34 4.34
CA CYS A 148 0.49 8.37 4.59
C CYS A 148 0.11 9.22 5.80
N CYS A 149 -1.00 9.96 5.69
CA CYS A 149 -1.62 10.69 6.81
C CYS A 149 -3.05 10.17 7.01
N ILE A 150 -3.32 9.60 8.18
CA ILE A 150 -4.64 9.06 8.54
C ILE A 150 -5.36 10.10 9.40
N ASP A 151 -6.55 10.50 8.99
CA ASP A 151 -7.41 11.44 9.69
C ASP A 151 -8.71 10.75 10.10
N TYR A 152 -8.83 10.46 11.40
CA TYR A 152 -9.99 9.77 11.97
C TYR A 152 -11.24 10.66 12.04
N GLU A 153 -11.07 11.97 12.21
CA GLU A 153 -12.20 12.92 12.26
C GLU A 153 -12.85 13.03 10.88
N ARG A 154 -12.01 13.23 9.86
CA ARG A 154 -12.45 13.33 8.46
C ARG A 154 -12.74 11.97 7.83
N LYS A 155 -12.32 10.87 8.47
CA LYS A 155 -12.38 9.49 7.95
C LYS A 155 -11.70 9.39 6.59
N THR A 156 -10.47 9.88 6.50
CA THR A 156 -9.69 9.88 5.25
C THR A 156 -8.27 9.40 5.47
N ILE A 157 -7.68 8.87 4.41
CA ILE A 157 -6.24 8.63 4.32
C ILE A 157 -5.70 9.43 3.13
N ARG A 158 -4.58 10.12 3.34
CA ARG A 158 -3.84 10.79 2.28
C ARG A 158 -2.57 10.05 1.94
N PHE A 159 -2.27 9.97 0.65
CA PHE A 159 -1.04 9.42 0.09
C PHE A 159 -0.31 10.51 -0.69
N HIS A 160 1.01 10.56 -0.57
CA HIS A 160 1.88 11.33 -1.44
C HIS A 160 2.34 10.44 -2.58
N ILE A 161 1.98 10.80 -3.81
CA ILE A 161 2.47 10.15 -5.03
C ILE A 161 3.90 10.67 -5.28
N PRO A 162 4.92 9.77 -5.31
CA PRO A 162 6.31 10.13 -5.52
C PRO A 162 6.58 10.80 -6.88
#